data_AF-A0A7T5JFK0-F1
#
_entry.id   AF-A0A7T5JFK0-F1
#
_cell.length_a   1.000
_cell.length_b   1.000
_cell.length_c   1.000
_cell.angle_alpha   90.00
_cell.angle_beta   90.00
_cell.angle_gamma   90.00
#
_symmetry.space_group_name_H-M   'P 1'
#
loop_
_entity.id
_entity.type
_entity.pdbx_description
1 polymer ?
#
loop_
_entity_poly.entity_id
_entity_poly.type
_entity_poly.pdbx_seq_one_letter_code
_entity_poly.pdbx_strand_id
1 'polypeptide(L)' 'MPPTEPPNQGFQDLVDTLGYVDAVRFIKQFDQGHGDYTKDRTQWLDHLTLDEILSPDF' A
#
# COMPACT_ATOMS: atom_id res chain seq x y z
N MET A 1 -19.08 6.90 -13.43
CA MET A 1 -18.82 8.25 -12.88
C MET A 1 -17.60 8.12 -12.00
N PRO A 2 -16.52 8.89 -12.20
CA PRO A 2 -15.40 8.86 -11.27
C PRO A 2 -15.87 9.39 -9.90
N PRO A 3 -15.24 8.97 -8.79
CA PRO A 3 -15.55 9.54 -7.48
C PRO A 3 -15.36 11.06 -7.52
N THR A 4 -16.32 11.79 -6.95
CA THR A 4 -16.33 13.26 -6.89
C THR A 4 -15.37 13.82 -5.84
N GLU A 5 -14.90 12.97 -4.93
CA GLU A 5 -13.99 13.31 -3.85
C GLU A 5 -12.53 12.96 -4.21
N PRO A 6 -11.56 13.71 -3.67
CA PRO A 6 -10.15 13.34 -3.77
C PRO A 6 -9.92 11.93 -3.18
N PRO A 7 -9.07 11.08 -3.80
CA PRO A 7 -8.80 9.72 -3.32
C PRO A 7 -8.39 9.66 -1.84
N ASN A 8 -7.69 10.69 -1.37
CA ASN A 8 -7.23 10.79 0.01
C ASN A 8 -8.38 11.03 1.01
N GLN A 9 -9.42 11.77 0.63
CA GLN A 9 -10.58 12.01 1.50
C GLN A 9 -11.44 10.75 1.62
N GLY A 10 -11.76 10.11 0.50
CA GLY A 10 -12.54 8.87 0.52
C GLY A 10 -11.84 7.73 1.27
N PHE A 11 -10.51 7.67 1.21
CA PHE A 11 -9.75 6.72 2.03
C PHE A 11 -9.81 7.07 3.53
N GLN A 12 -9.68 8.35 3.89
CA GLN A 12 -9.79 8.78 5.29
C GLN A 12 -11.16 8.46 5.87
N ASP A 13 -12.23 8.68 5.11
CA ASP A 13 -13.60 8.40 5.56
C ASP A 13 -13.82 6.89 5.80
N LEU A 14 -13.21 6.04 4.96
CA LEU A 14 -13.19 4.58 5.18
C LEU A 14 -12.42 4.21 6.44
N VAL A 15 -11.27 4.84 6.68
CA VAL A 15 -10.46 4.62 7.90
C VAL A 15 -11.22 5.04 9.15
N ASP A 16 -11.88 6.20 9.13
CA ASP A 16 -12.64 6.73 10.27
C ASP A 16 -13.85 5.83 10.61
N THR A 17 -14.43 5.17 9.60
CA THR A 17 -15.60 4.30 9.76
C THR A 17 -15.24 2.86 10.15
N LEU A 18 -14.19 2.29 9.54
CA LEU A 18 -13.88 0.86 9.60
C LEU A 18 -12.58 0.55 10.37
N GLY A 19 -11.73 1.56 10.58
CA GLY A 19 -10.34 1.37 10.96
C GLY A 19 -9.46 0.97 9.76
N TYR A 20 -8.15 1.18 9.89
CA TYR A 20 -7.18 1.00 8.80
C TYR A 20 -7.20 -0.40 8.16
N VAL A 21 -7.25 -1.45 8.98
CA VAL A 21 -7.18 -2.83 8.49
C VAL A 21 -8.38 -3.16 7.61
N ASP A 22 -9.58 -2.82 8.07
CA ASP A 22 -10.81 -3.15 7.36
C ASP A 22 -11.08 -2.19 6.20
N ALA A 23 -10.62 -0.93 6.26
CA ALA A 23 -10.62 0.00 5.12
C ALA A 23 -9.79 -0.53 3.95
N VAL A 24 -8.56 -0.99 4.20
CA VAL A 24 -7.70 -1.58 3.16
C VAL A 24 -8.32 -2.88 2.63
N ARG A 25 -8.84 -3.75 3.51
CA ARG A 25 -9.50 -4.99 3.09
C ARG A 25 -10.75 -4.72 2.24
N PHE A 26 -11.52 -3.68 2.55
CA PHE A 26 -12.68 -3.27 1.76
C PHE A 26 -12.27 -2.91 0.33
N ILE A 27 -11.25 -2.05 0.16
CA ILE A 27 -10.74 -1.68 -1.17
C ILE A 27 -10.26 -2.91 -1.94
N LYS A 28 -9.55 -3.82 -1.27
CA LYS A 28 -9.00 -5.04 -1.90
C LYS A 28 -10.05 -6.04 -2.39
N GLN A 29 -11.31 -5.91 -1.97
CA GLN A 29 -12.41 -6.73 -2.50
C GLN A 29 -12.80 -6.32 -3.92
N PHE A 30 -12.56 -5.06 -4.30
CA PHE A 30 -12.93 -4.50 -5.60
C PHE A 30 -11.73 -4.28 -6.53
N ASP A 31 -10.54 -4.15 -5.96
CA ASP A 31 -9.29 -3.98 -6.70
C ASP A 31 -8.22 -4.92 -6.12
N GLN A 32 -7.67 -5.81 -6.95
CA GLN A 32 -6.59 -6.71 -6.52
C GLN A 32 -5.25 -5.96 -6.31
N GLY A 33 -5.19 -4.68 -6.66
CA GLY A 33 -3.95 -3.94 -6.80
C GLY A 33 -3.32 -4.22 -8.16
N HIS A 34 -2.21 -3.53 -8.40
CA HIS A 34 -1.52 -3.48 -9.67
C HIS A 34 -0.02 -3.42 -9.40
N GLY A 35 0.76 -4.03 -10.28
CA GLY A 35 2.20 -4.25 -10.09
C GLY A 35 2.56 -5.73 -9.94
N ASP A 36 3.82 -6.06 -10.19
CA ASP A 36 4.35 -7.42 -10.05
C ASP A 36 5.49 -7.36 -9.04
N TYR A 37 5.14 -7.36 -7.76
CA TYR A 37 6.13 -7.27 -6.69
C TYR A 37 7.21 -8.35 -6.79
N THR A 38 6.91 -9.52 -7.35
CA THR A 38 7.92 -10.57 -7.54
C THR A 38 9.01 -10.13 -8.50
N LYS A 39 8.63 -9.47 -9.60
CA LYS A 39 9.59 -8.88 -10.55
C LYS A 39 10.21 -7.61 -10.00
N ASP A 40 9.39 -6.69 -9.50
CA ASP A 40 9.80 -5.34 -9.09
C ASP A 40 10.74 -5.39 -7.87
N ARG A 41 10.57 -6.38 -6.98
CA ARG A 41 11.46 -6.63 -5.83
C ARG A 41 12.93 -6.68 -6.24
N THR A 42 13.24 -7.31 -7.37
CA THR A 42 14.64 -7.50 -7.80
C THR A 42 15.33 -6.18 -8.09
N GLN A 43 14.59 -5.18 -8.61
CA GLN A 43 15.12 -3.86 -8.90
C GLN A 43 15.52 -3.10 -7.62
N TRP A 44 14.77 -3.28 -6.54
CA TRP A 44 14.91 -2.44 -5.34
C TRP A 44 15.63 -3.13 -4.19
N LEU A 45 15.52 -4.45 -4.05
CA LEU A 45 15.90 -5.14 -2.83
C LEU A 45 17.04 -6.15 -2.98
N ASP A 46 17.40 -6.57 -4.21
CA ASP A 46 18.45 -7.59 -4.37
C ASP A 46 19.86 -7.08 -4.05
N HIS A 47 20.05 -5.76 -4.07
CA HIS A 47 21.31 -5.12 -3.68
C HIS A 47 21.38 -4.76 -2.19
N LEU A 48 20.33 -5.06 -1.42
CA LEU A 48 20.23 -4.75 0.01
C LEU A 48 20.32 -6.02 0.84
N THR A 49 21.17 -5.98 1.85
CA THR A 49 21.23 -6.98 2.91
C THR A 49 20.26 -6.65 4.03
N LEU A 50 19.90 -7.66 4.82
CA LEU A 50 19.03 -7.46 5.97
C LEU A 50 19.69 -6.54 7.02
N ASP A 51 21.00 -6.65 7.20
CA ASP A 51 21.75 -5.80 8.15
C ASP A 51 21.74 -4.33 7.73
N GLU A 52 21.83 -4.05 6.42
CA GLU A 52 21.68 -2.69 5.90
C GLU A 52 20.27 -2.15 6.19
N ILE A 53 19.22 -2.91 5.89
CA ILE A 53 17.82 -2.51 6.13
C ILE A 53 17.54 -2.22 7.61
N LEU A 54 18.18 -2.97 8.52
CA LEU A 54 18.00 -2.81 9.96
C LEU A 54 18.95 -1.75 10.57
N SER A 55 19.81 -1.15 9.76
CA SER A 55 20.73 -0.12 10.24
C SER A 55 19.98 1.17 10.61
N PRO A 56 20.48 1.96 11.56
CA PRO A 56 19.82 3.19 12.02
C PRO A 56 19.70 4.28 10.95
N ASP A 57 20.49 4.17 9.88
CA ASP A 57 20.62 5.17 8.82
C ASP A 57 19.76 4.85 7.58
N PHE A 58 18.95 3.79 7.65
CA PHE A 58 18.04 3.33 6.60
C PHE A 58 16.68 4.04 6.62
#